data_AF-A0A960NZN2-F1
#
_entry.id   AF-A0A960NZN2-F1
#
_cell.length_a   1.000
_cell.length_b   1.000
_cell.length_c   1.000
_cell.angle_alpha   90.00
_cell.angle_beta   90.00
_cell.angle_gamma   90.00
#
_symmetry.space_group_name_H-M   'P 1'
#
loop_
_entity.id
_entity.type
_entity.pdbx_description
1 polymer ?
#
loop_
_entity_poly.entity_id
_entity_poly.type
_entity_poly.pdbx_seq_one_letter_code
_entity_poly.pdbx_strand_id
1 'polypeptide(L)'
;MDAPRRRRRSAVKPTATPTGDRPRPWSELRRLGLFAGPLLALLAYRLLPETYLDAAGAPAALTSGARATLAVMVWMATWWLTEAIDIAATALLPILLFPLLGVAKIDEATAPYASSVIFLFFGG
;
A
#
# COMPACT_ATOMS: atom_id res chain seq x y z
N MET A 1 -40.72 -55.35 29.61
CA MET A 1 -39.34 -55.36 30.15
C MET A 1 -38.43 -55.33 28.93
N ASP A 2 -38.13 -54.13 28.42
CA ASP A 2 -37.33 -53.95 27.19
C ASP A 2 -36.48 -52.68 27.32
N ALA A 3 -35.22 -52.78 26.89
CA ALA A 3 -34.12 -51.92 27.32
C ALA A 3 -33.98 -50.63 26.49
N PRO A 4 -33.49 -49.52 27.07
CA PRO A 4 -33.28 -48.28 26.32
C PRO A 4 -32.01 -48.37 25.46
N ARG A 5 -32.16 -48.20 24.14
CA ARG A 5 -31.06 -48.13 23.16
C ARG A 5 -30.19 -46.88 23.41
N ARG A 6 -28.98 -47.08 23.94
CA ARG A 6 -27.94 -46.05 24.05
C ARG A 6 -27.37 -45.71 22.67
N ARG A 7 -27.64 -44.51 22.16
CA ARG A 7 -26.89 -43.92 21.04
C ARG A 7 -25.44 -43.67 21.47
N ARG A 8 -24.50 -44.50 20.99
CA ARG A 8 -23.06 -44.20 21.00
C ARG A 8 -22.84 -42.90 20.23
N ARG A 9 -22.49 -41.81 20.94
CA ARG A 9 -21.88 -40.65 20.31
C ARG A 9 -20.48 -41.06 19.85
N SER A 10 -20.29 -41.11 18.53
CA SER A 10 -18.99 -41.25 17.89
C SER A 10 -18.11 -40.08 18.34
N ALA A 11 -17.01 -40.40 19.03
CA ALA A 11 -15.98 -39.44 19.37
C ALA A 11 -15.38 -38.89 18.07
N VAL A 12 -15.61 -37.61 17.80
CA VAL A 12 -14.85 -36.87 16.79
C VAL A 12 -13.41 -36.83 17.29
N LYS A 13 -12.51 -37.55 16.61
CA LYS A 13 -11.07 -37.47 16.89
C LYS A 13 -10.62 -36.02 16.66
N PRO A 14 -9.91 -35.38 17.61
CA PRO A 14 -9.30 -34.09 17.37
C PRO A 14 -8.35 -34.21 16.18
N THR A 15 -8.66 -33.51 15.10
CA THR A 15 -7.77 -33.37 13.95
C THR A 15 -6.53 -32.60 14.44
N ALA A 16 -5.41 -33.30 14.62
CA ALA A 16 -4.13 -32.66 14.85
C ALA A 16 -3.86 -31.73 13.67
N THR A 17 -3.84 -30.42 13.92
CA THR A 17 -3.45 -29.43 12.93
C THR A 17 -1.98 -29.69 12.57
N PRO A 18 -1.62 -29.86 11.29
CA PRO A 18 -0.22 -30.00 10.93
C PRO A 18 0.50 -28.68 11.22
N THR A 19 1.27 -28.63 12.32
CA THR A 19 2.25 -27.57 12.60
C THR A 19 3.46 -27.78 11.68
N GLY A 20 3.23 -27.57 10.38
CA GLY A 20 4.28 -27.45 9.39
C GLY A 20 4.63 -25.98 9.28
N ASP A 21 5.77 -25.60 9.85
CA ASP A 21 6.41 -24.30 9.63
C ASP A 21 6.91 -24.25 8.17
N ARG A 22 5.97 -24.10 7.23
CA ARG A 22 6.31 -23.77 5.86
C ARG A 22 6.62 -22.26 5.86
N PRO A 23 7.75 -21.81 5.30
CA PRO A 23 7.95 -20.39 5.06
C PRO A 23 6.75 -19.87 4.29
N ARG A 24 5.99 -18.95 4.90
CA ARG A 24 4.81 -18.38 4.27
C ARG A 24 5.29 -17.36 3.26
N PRO A 25 5.16 -17.59 1.94
CA PRO A 25 5.67 -16.64 0.94
C PRO A 25 5.06 -15.24 1.14
N TRP A 26 3.80 -15.19 1.59
CA TRP A 26 3.06 -13.97 1.89
C TRP A 26 3.72 -13.05 2.95
N SER A 27 4.53 -13.56 3.89
CA SER A 27 5.20 -12.72 4.88
C SER A 27 6.52 -12.14 4.37
N GLU A 28 7.22 -12.86 3.50
CA GLU A 28 8.48 -12.43 2.90
C GLU A 28 8.26 -11.35 1.85
N LEU A 29 7.25 -11.51 1.00
CA LEU A 29 6.80 -10.49 0.04
C LEU A 29 6.46 -9.17 0.74
N ARG A 30 5.76 -9.24 1.87
CA ARG A 30 5.37 -8.08 2.68
C ARG A 30 6.58 -7.36 3.27
N ARG A 31 7.55 -8.10 3.81
CA ARG A 31 8.81 -7.55 4.35
C ARG A 31 9.66 -6.92 3.25
N LEU A 32 9.77 -7.59 2.11
CA LEU A 32 10.49 -7.09 0.96
C LEU A 32 9.85 -5.79 0.45
N GLY A 33 8.51 -5.76 0.36
CA GLY A 33 7.73 -4.59 -0.05
C GLY A 33 7.99 -3.35 0.80
N LEU A 34 8.15 -3.53 2.11
CA LEU A 34 8.41 -2.43 3.04
C LEU A 34 9.68 -1.65 2.67
N PHE A 35 10.77 -2.35 2.35
CA PHE A 35 12.03 -1.73 1.94
C PHE A 35 12.09 -1.42 0.45
N ALA A 36 11.41 -2.21 -0.39
CA ALA A 36 11.34 -2.00 -1.82
C ALA A 36 10.66 -0.67 -2.18
N GLY A 37 9.63 -0.25 -1.43
CA GLY A 37 8.94 1.03 -1.66
C GLY A 37 9.87 2.25 -1.68
N PRO A 38 10.55 2.58 -0.56
CA PRO A 38 11.51 3.67 -0.52
C PRO A 38 12.65 3.52 -1.52
N LEU A 39 13.15 2.30 -1.73
CA LEU A 39 14.23 2.04 -2.68
C LEU A 39 13.80 2.34 -4.11
N LEU A 40 12.64 1.83 -4.54
CA LEU A 40 12.09 2.07 -5.87
C LEU A 40 11.72 3.54 -6.08
N ALA A 41 11.23 4.22 -5.05
CA ALA A 41 10.97 5.66 -5.09
C ALA A 41 12.26 6.46 -5.32
N LEU A 42 13.33 6.13 -4.58
CA LEU A 42 14.63 6.77 -4.74
C LEU A 42 15.22 6.49 -6.14
N LEU A 43 15.14 5.25 -6.61
CA LEU A 43 15.57 4.88 -7.95
C LEU A 43 14.76 5.63 -9.01
N ALA A 44 13.43 5.69 -8.89
CA ALA A 44 12.57 6.43 -9.80
C ALA A 44 12.98 7.91 -9.85
N TYR A 45 13.10 8.57 -8.69
CA TYR A 45 13.53 9.97 -8.61
C TYR A 45 14.87 10.22 -9.30
N ARG A 46 15.83 9.32 -9.12
CA ARG A 46 17.19 9.44 -9.68
C ARG A 46 17.26 9.10 -11.17
N LEU A 47 16.43 8.18 -11.66
CA LEU A 47 16.40 7.75 -13.06
C LEU A 47 15.53 8.65 -13.94
N LEU A 48 14.55 9.35 -13.36
CA LEU A 48 13.70 10.30 -14.09
C LEU A 48 14.55 11.45 -14.69
N PRO A 49 14.48 11.68 -16.01
CA PRO A 49 15.22 12.75 -16.66
C PRO A 49 14.69 14.12 -16.25
N GLU A 50 15.55 15.14 -16.31
CA GLU A 50 15.18 16.52 -15.95
C GLU A 50 14.44 17.25 -17.07
N THR A 51 14.39 16.66 -18.26
CA THR A 51 13.73 17.23 -19.42
C THR A 51 12.92 16.16 -20.15
N TYR A 52 11.75 16.54 -20.63
CA TYR A 52 10.89 15.73 -21.50
C TYR A 52 10.57 16.52 -22.78
N LEU A 53 10.13 15.83 -23.83
CA LEU A 53 9.65 16.49 -25.04
C LEU A 53 8.17 16.81 -24.85
N ASP A 54 7.80 18.08 -24.99
CA ASP A 54 6.40 18.49 -24.98
C ASP A 54 5.67 18.09 -26.26
N ALA A 55 4.37 18.43 -26.34
CA ALA A 55 3.55 18.11 -27.51
C ALA A 55 4.03 18.76 -28.82
N ALA A 56 4.85 19.82 -28.74
CA ALA A 56 5.46 20.49 -29.88
C ALA A 56 6.86 19.96 -30.22
N GLY A 57 7.35 18.96 -29.47
CA GLY A 57 8.71 18.41 -29.61
C GLY A 57 9.80 19.31 -29.03
N ALA A 58 9.45 20.33 -28.25
CA ALA A 58 10.42 21.17 -27.56
C ALA A 58 10.82 20.55 -26.21
N PRO A 59 12.09 20.67 -25.79
CA PRO A 59 12.52 20.21 -24.49
C PRO A 59 11.92 21.09 -23.38
N ALA A 60 11.08 20.50 -22.54
CA ALA A 60 10.48 21.10 -21.36
C ALA A 60 11.08 20.53 -20.07
N ALA A 61 11.23 21.36 -19.04
CA ALA A 61 11.83 20.95 -17.78
C ALA A 61 10.84 20.13 -16.92
N LEU A 62 11.26 18.95 -16.48
CA LEU A 62 10.57 18.18 -15.46
C LEU A 62 11.01 18.68 -14.08
N THR A 63 10.11 19.41 -13.41
CA THR A 63 10.41 20.01 -12.11
C THR A 63 10.80 18.95 -11.06
N SER A 64 11.63 19.34 -10.10
CA SER A 64 11.98 18.47 -8.97
C SER A 64 10.73 18.00 -8.20
N GLY A 65 9.70 18.86 -8.13
CA GLY A 65 8.40 18.53 -7.56
C GLY A 65 7.70 17.41 -8.34
N ALA A 66 7.62 17.51 -9.67
CA ALA A 66 7.01 16.47 -10.50
C ALA A 66 7.73 15.11 -10.35
N ARG A 67 9.07 15.12 -10.30
CA ARG A 67 9.87 13.90 -10.06
C ARG A 67 9.59 13.30 -8.69
N ALA A 68 9.51 14.15 -7.66
CA ALA A 68 9.19 13.74 -6.30
C ALA A 68 7.77 13.15 -6.20
N THR A 69 6.77 13.77 -6.83
CA THR A 69 5.40 13.26 -6.90
C THR A 69 5.34 11.86 -7.51
N LEU A 70 6.02 11.65 -8.65
CA LEU A 70 6.10 10.34 -9.29
C LEU A 70 6.83 9.31 -8.42
N ALA A 71 7.91 9.68 -7.76
CA ALA A 71 8.62 8.80 -6.83
C ALA A 71 7.73 8.35 -5.66
N VAL A 72 6.96 9.27 -5.07
CA VAL A 72 5.98 8.94 -4.01
C VAL A 72 4.87 8.03 -4.55
N MET A 73 4.38 8.28 -5.77
CA MET A 73 3.41 7.39 -6.43
C MET A 73 3.95 5.96 -6.57
N VAL A 74 5.21 5.80 -7.02
CA VAL A 74 5.87 4.49 -7.13
C VAL A 74 5.99 3.80 -5.77
N TRP A 75 6.32 4.56 -4.71
CA TRP A 75 6.33 4.05 -3.35
C TRP A 75 4.95 3.49 -2.98
N MET A 76 3.90 4.30 -3.11
CA MET A 76 2.53 3.92 -2.77
C MET A 76 2.07 2.70 -3.56
N ALA A 77 2.32 2.67 -4.86
CA ALA A 77 2.00 1.52 -5.72
C ALA A 77 2.70 0.25 -5.24
N THR A 78 3.97 0.34 -4.84
CA THR A 78 4.71 -0.81 -4.32
C THR A 78 4.08 -1.33 -3.02
N TRP A 79 3.73 -0.43 -2.08
CA TRP A 79 3.13 -0.81 -0.81
C TRP A 79 1.71 -1.36 -0.95
N TRP A 80 0.91 -0.83 -1.88
CA TRP A 80 -0.41 -1.38 -2.20
C TRP A 80 -0.32 -2.78 -2.83
N LEU A 81 0.58 -2.99 -3.79
CA LEU A 81 0.73 -4.29 -4.47
C LEU A 81 1.31 -5.37 -3.55
N THR A 82 2.16 -4.99 -2.60
CA THR A 82 2.82 -5.93 -1.67
C THR A 82 2.12 -6.05 -0.32
N GLU A 83 1.07 -5.26 -0.09
CA GLU A 83 0.38 -5.13 1.20
C GLU A 83 1.37 -4.90 2.38
N ALA A 84 2.44 -4.13 2.12
CA ALA A 84 3.52 -3.91 3.09
C ALA A 84 2.99 -3.40 4.44
N ILE A 85 2.07 -2.43 4.36
CA ILE A 85 1.32 -1.86 5.49
C ILE A 85 -0.16 -1.74 5.11
N ASP A 86 -1.00 -1.31 6.07
CA ASP A 86 -2.42 -1.05 5.85
C ASP A 86 -2.67 -0.08 4.68
N ILE A 87 -3.75 -0.31 3.94
CA ILE A 87 -4.07 0.44 2.73
C ILE A 87 -4.33 1.92 3.04
N ALA A 88 -4.98 2.23 4.17
CA ALA A 88 -5.25 3.59 4.61
C ALA A 88 -3.96 4.26 5.10
N ALA A 89 -3.11 3.54 5.82
CA ALA A 89 -1.80 4.05 6.21
C ALA A 89 -0.93 4.41 4.99
N THR A 90 -0.96 3.59 3.93
CA THR A 90 -0.27 3.90 2.67
C THR A 90 -0.84 5.15 2.00
N ALA A 91 -2.16 5.33 2.05
CA ALA A 91 -2.81 6.51 1.48
C ALA A 91 -2.40 7.82 2.18
N LEU A 92 -1.85 7.78 3.40
CA LEU A 92 -1.40 8.97 4.14
C LEU A 92 0.04 9.40 3.82
N LEU A 93 0.81 8.64 3.04
CA LEU A 93 2.20 9.00 2.69
C LEU A 93 2.35 10.42 2.10
N PRO A 94 1.49 10.87 1.18
CA PRO A 94 1.62 12.21 0.58
C PRO A 94 1.59 13.34 1.61
N ILE A 95 0.76 13.22 2.66
CA ILE A 95 0.66 14.23 3.73
C ILE A 95 2.01 14.44 4.41
N LEU A 96 2.77 13.36 4.60
CA LEU A 96 4.09 13.41 5.22
C LEU A 96 5.17 13.83 4.20
N LEU A 97 5.18 13.20 3.03
CA LEU A 97 6.29 13.31 2.09
C LEU A 97 6.25 14.59 1.25
N PHE A 98 5.07 15.09 0.86
CA PHE A 98 5.00 16.27 -0.01
C PHE A 98 5.55 17.54 0.64
N PRO A 99 5.26 17.84 1.93
CA PRO A 99 5.89 18.97 2.61
C PRO A 99 7.39 18.79 2.79
N LEU A 100 7.84 17.57 3.09
CA LEU A 100 9.27 17.26 3.27
C LEU A 100 10.07 17.40 1.97
N LEU A 101 9.45 17.05 0.84
CA LEU A 101 10.06 17.13 -0.48
C LEU A 101 9.84 18.50 -1.15
N GLY A 102 9.17 19.44 -0.49
CA GLY A 102 8.85 20.76 -1.05
C GLY A 102 7.87 20.73 -2.23
N VAL A 103 7.07 19.67 -2.34
CA VAL A 103 6.09 19.47 -3.43
C VAL A 103 4.82 20.28 -3.20
N ALA A 104 4.31 20.26 -1.97
CA ALA A 104 3.10 20.95 -1.57
C ALA A 104 3.16 21.27 -0.08
N LYS A 105 2.42 22.30 0.36
CA LYS A 105 2.28 22.58 1.80
C LYS A 105 1.37 21.55 2.47
N ILE A 106 1.40 21.50 3.80
CA ILE A 106 0.63 20.51 4.57
C ILE A 106 -0.89 20.67 4.42
N ASP A 107 -1.38 21.91 4.31
CA ASP A 107 -2.77 22.24 4.04
C ASP A 107 -3.20 21.78 2.65
N GLU A 108 -2.37 22.03 1.64
CA GLU A 108 -2.60 21.57 0.27
C GLU A 108 -2.59 20.03 0.18
N ALA A 109 -1.64 19.37 0.85
CA ALA A 109 -1.51 17.91 0.85
C ALA A 109 -2.67 17.21 1.60
N THR A 110 -3.30 17.88 2.57
CA THR A 110 -4.39 17.30 3.38
C THR A 110 -5.80 17.62 2.84
N ALA A 111 -5.94 18.65 2.00
CA ALA A 111 -7.23 19.04 1.42
C ALA A 111 -8.05 17.88 0.78
N PRO A 112 -7.45 16.92 0.04
CA PRO A 112 -8.21 15.83 -0.58
C PRO A 112 -8.89 14.88 0.42
N TYR A 113 -8.38 14.78 1.65
CA TYR A 113 -8.88 13.87 2.68
C TYR A 113 -10.17 14.36 3.36
N ALA A 114 -10.55 15.62 3.11
CA ALA A 114 -11.80 16.22 3.56
C ALA A 114 -12.71 16.60 2.37
N SER A 115 -12.65 15.84 1.27
CA SER A 115 -13.47 16.10 0.09
C SER A 115 -14.95 15.78 0.33
N SER A 116 -15.83 16.49 -0.39
CA SER A 116 -17.29 16.24 -0.33
C SER A 116 -17.65 14.79 -0.71
N VAL A 117 -16.83 14.13 -1.55
CA VAL A 117 -17.01 12.72 -1.91
C VAL A 117 -16.82 11.83 -0.70
N ILE A 118 -15.79 12.08 0.12
CA ILE A 118 -15.57 11.33 1.37
C ILE A 118 -16.75 11.55 2.33
N PHE A 119 -17.20 12.80 2.51
CA PHE A 119 -18.36 13.09 3.36
C PHE A 119 -19.66 12.47 2.85
N LEU A 120 -19.85 12.40 1.53
CA LEU A 120 -20.98 11.71 0.91
C LEU A 120 -20.99 10.23 1.27
N PHE A 121 -19.83 9.55 1.23
CA PHE A 121 -19.72 8.16 1.65
C PHE A 121 -19.89 7.97 3.16
N PHE A 122 -19.59 8.98 3.98
CA PHE A 122 -19.81 8.94 5.44
C PHE A 122 -21.26 9.21 5.87
N GLY A 123 -21.99 10.06 5.13
CA GLY A 123 -23.36 10.48 5.45
C GLY A 123 -24.46 9.69 4.73
N GLY A 124 -24.09 8.74 3.87
CA GLY A 124 -24.99 7.83 3.16
C GLY A 124 -25.50 6.67 4.01
#